data_AF-A0A4Y2BIX9-F1
#
_entry.id   AF-A0A4Y2BIX9-F1
#
_cell.length_a   1.000
_cell.length_b   1.000
_cell.length_c   1.000
_cell.angle_alpha   90.00
_cell.angle_beta   90.00
_cell.angle_gamma   90.00
#
_symmetry.space_group_name_H-M   'P 1'
#
loop_
_entity.id
_entity.type
_entity.pdbx_description
1 polymer ?
#
loop_
_entity_poly.entity_id
_entity_poly.type
_entity_poly.pdbx_seq_one_letter_code
_entity_poly.pdbx_strand_id
1 'polypeptide(L)'
;MDERLEKLEVRMKTVINSSCKKTSSETVVNKINNDAVHKFGIKTKIPPLVLPEFSGKYEEFSSFKVQYDDLITNNIQLSQSKKLYYLRSCLTHDARDLSSNFDNFEPLCEALITRYDNERLIVEIHVHNIMKFEKI
;
A
#
# COMPACT_ATOMS: atom_id res chain seq x y z
N MET A 1 25.94 48.63 7.21
CA MET A 1 25.72 47.22 7.57
C MET A 1 24.70 47.26 8.71
N ASP A 2 23.38 47.18 8.56
CA ASP A 2 22.61 46.43 7.57
C ASP A 2 21.09 46.74 7.75
N GLU A 3 20.66 48.00 7.59
CA GLU A 3 19.23 48.39 7.67
C GLU A 3 18.36 47.61 6.67
N ARG A 4 18.96 47.22 5.54
CA ARG A 4 18.33 46.35 4.54
C ARG A 4 18.11 44.92 5.06
N LEU A 5 18.97 44.42 5.93
CA LEU A 5 18.86 43.09 6.54
C LEU A 5 17.80 43.08 7.65
N GLU A 6 17.78 44.11 8.49
CA GLU A 6 16.80 44.25 9.58
C GLU A 6 15.37 44.36 9.02
N LYS A 7 15.20 45.18 7.97
CA LYS A 7 13.94 45.28 7.23
C LYS A 7 13.53 43.97 6.55
N LEU A 8 14.50 43.18 6.09
CA LEU A 8 14.24 41.87 5.48
C LEU A 8 13.83 40.83 6.53
N GLU A 9 14.45 40.84 7.70
CA GLU A 9 14.16 39.92 8.81
C GLU A 9 12.77 40.16 9.41
N VAL A 10 12.39 41.43 9.60
CA VAL A 10 11.04 41.83 10.02
C VAL A 10 9.98 41.33 9.03
N ARG A 11 10.27 41.43 7.73
CA ARG A 11 9.35 40.96 6.68
C ARG A 11 9.22 39.42 6.68
N MET A 12 10.33 38.70 6.88
CA MET A 12 10.33 37.25 6.95
C MET A 12 9.56 36.74 8.18
N LYS A 13 9.77 37.35 9.36
CA LYS A 13 9.01 37.05 10.59
C LYS A 13 7.52 37.32 10.44
N THR A 14 7.15 38.43 9.79
CA THR A 14 5.75 38.77 9.53
C THR A 14 5.07 37.72 8.62
N VAL A 15 5.75 37.30 7.55
CA VAL A 15 5.23 36.30 6.61
C VAL A 15 5.06 34.93 7.29
N ILE A 16 6.06 34.48 8.05
CA ILE A 16 5.98 33.19 8.78
C ILE A 16 4.84 33.20 9.80
N ASN A 17 4.71 34.27 10.60
CA ASN A 17 3.69 34.36 11.64
C ASN A 17 2.26 34.50 11.06
N SER A 18 2.13 35.05 9.85
CA SER A 18 0.85 35.12 9.12
C SER A 18 0.42 33.79 8.48
N SER A 19 1.35 32.86 8.24
CA SER A 19 1.08 31.61 7.50
C SER A 19 0.74 30.41 8.41
N CYS A 20 0.98 30.50 9.73
CA CYS A 20 0.73 29.40 10.67
C CYS A 20 -0.25 29.80 11.79
N LYS A 21 -1.53 29.99 11.46
CA LYS A 21 -2.61 29.75 12.43
C LYS A 21 -3.14 28.34 12.25
N LYS A 22 -2.56 27.41 13.03
CA LYS A 22 -3.18 26.20 13.61
C LYS A 22 -2.14 25.52 14.51
N THR A 23 -2.10 25.93 15.77
CA THR A 23 -1.53 25.18 16.88
C THR A 23 -2.63 24.32 17.52
N SER A 24 -2.26 23.13 17.95
CA SER A 24 -3.10 22.04 18.47
C SER A 24 -3.98 22.41 19.69
N SER A 25 -5.14 21.74 19.73
CA SER A 25 -5.94 21.31 20.90
C SER A 25 -6.50 22.36 21.87
N GLU A 26 -7.80 22.69 21.76
CA GLU A 26 -8.88 22.15 22.63
C GLU A 26 -10.25 22.82 22.38
N THR A 27 -11.25 21.96 22.13
CA THR A 27 -12.70 22.10 22.36
C THR A 27 -13.60 23.01 21.46
N VAL A 28 -14.67 22.37 20.95
CA VAL A 28 -16.01 22.88 20.58
C VAL A 28 -16.30 23.29 19.11
N VAL A 29 -16.87 22.33 18.36
CA VAL A 29 -18.09 22.41 17.49
C VAL A 29 -18.14 23.36 16.27
N ASN A 30 -18.25 22.70 15.10
CA ASN A 30 -19.00 22.99 13.85
C ASN A 30 -18.92 24.37 13.15
N LYS A 31 -18.22 24.40 12.00
CA LYS A 31 -18.78 24.68 10.65
C LYS A 31 -17.62 24.81 9.65
N ILE A 32 -17.46 23.86 8.73
CA ILE A 32 -16.55 24.02 7.59
C ILE A 32 -17.42 24.37 6.39
N ASN A 33 -17.49 25.65 6.07
CA ASN A 33 -18.01 26.13 4.80
C ASN A 33 -16.94 25.85 3.75
N ASN A 34 -17.25 24.90 2.86
CA ASN A 34 -16.50 24.64 1.64
C ASN A 34 -16.67 25.84 0.72
N ASP A 35 -15.65 26.66 0.53
CA ASP A 35 -15.38 27.29 -0.75
C ASP A 35 -13.97 27.91 -0.77
N ALA A 36 -13.27 27.72 -1.89
CA ALA A 36 -11.96 28.29 -2.21
C ALA A 36 -10.71 27.71 -1.53
N VAL A 37 -10.38 26.43 -1.77
CA VAL A 37 -8.97 25.98 -1.79
C VAL A 37 -8.62 25.37 -3.15
N HIS A 38 -8.01 26.22 -3.97
CA HIS A 38 -7.01 25.92 -4.98
C HIS A 38 -7.31 24.85 -6.07
N LYS A 39 -8.02 25.39 -7.07
CA LYS A 39 -7.78 25.24 -8.50
C LYS A 39 -6.28 25.22 -8.87
N PHE A 40 -5.65 24.05 -8.79
CA PHE A 40 -4.56 23.56 -9.65
C PHE A 40 -4.50 22.03 -9.53
N GLY A 41 -5.66 21.38 -9.71
CA GLY A 41 -5.71 19.93 -9.81
C GLY A 41 -5.04 19.52 -11.11
N ILE A 42 -3.86 18.91 -11.02
CA ILE A 42 -3.36 18.07 -12.10
C ILE A 42 -4.46 17.02 -12.32
N LYS A 43 -5.26 17.19 -13.39
CA LYS A 43 -6.25 16.19 -13.83
C LYS A 43 -5.54 15.04 -14.54
N THR A 44 -4.43 14.57 -14.01
CA THR A 44 -3.97 13.22 -14.32
C THR A 44 -4.93 12.33 -13.56
N LYS A 45 -5.79 11.62 -14.30
CA LYS A 45 -6.54 10.52 -13.71
C LYS A 45 -5.48 9.50 -13.28
N ILE A 46 -5.03 9.58 -12.04
CA ILE A 46 -4.22 8.54 -11.42
C ILE A 46 -5.05 7.27 -11.62
N PRO A 47 -4.53 6.25 -12.32
CA PRO A 47 -5.27 5.02 -12.50
C PRO A 47 -5.67 4.54 -11.10
N PRO A 48 -6.93 4.10 -10.91
CA PRO A 48 -7.37 3.59 -9.63
C PRO A 48 -6.39 2.51 -9.19
N LEU A 49 -5.97 2.55 -7.92
CA LEU A 49 -5.06 1.56 -7.36
C LEU A 49 -5.70 0.18 -7.55
N VAL A 50 -5.15 -0.62 -8.45
CA VAL A 50 -5.58 -2.00 -8.67
C VAL A 50 -4.80 -2.85 -7.70
N LEU A 51 -5.51 -3.63 -6.89
CA LEU A 51 -4.86 -4.60 -6.03
C LEU A 51 -4.29 -5.74 -6.90
N PRO A 52 -3.09 -6.25 -6.58
CA PRO A 52 -2.53 -7.36 -7.32
C PRO A 52 -3.42 -8.60 -7.14
N GLU A 53 -3.58 -9.37 -8.20
CA GLU A 53 -4.28 -10.66 -8.14
C GLU A 53 -3.26 -11.80 -7.98
N PHE A 54 -3.66 -12.85 -7.28
CA PHE A 54 -2.86 -14.05 -7.11
C PHE A 54 -3.70 -15.28 -7.42
N SER A 55 -3.26 -16.06 -8.42
CA SER A 55 -3.96 -17.26 -8.87
C SER A 55 -3.58 -18.52 -8.11
N GLY A 56 -2.52 -18.49 -7.29
CA GLY A 56 -1.94 -19.69 -6.69
C GLY A 56 -0.79 -20.30 -7.48
N LYS A 57 -0.32 -19.66 -8.57
CA LYS A 57 0.92 -20.09 -9.24
C LYS A 57 2.15 -19.67 -8.43
N TYR A 58 3.05 -20.62 -8.21
CA TYR A 58 4.29 -20.38 -7.47
C TYR A 58 5.14 -19.24 -8.06
N GLU A 59 5.20 -19.13 -9.39
CA GLU A 59 5.96 -18.09 -10.11
C GLU A 59 5.44 -16.67 -9.82
N GLU A 60 4.14 -16.53 -9.53
CA GLU A 60 3.49 -15.23 -9.28
C GLU A 60 3.64 -14.78 -7.81
N PHE A 61 3.92 -15.71 -6.89
CA PHE A 61 3.80 -15.47 -5.45
C PHE A 61 4.75 -14.39 -4.94
N SER A 62 6.03 -14.43 -5.34
CA SER A 62 7.04 -13.47 -4.88
C SER A 62 6.66 -12.03 -5.28
N SER A 63 6.26 -11.83 -6.54
CA SER A 63 5.83 -10.52 -7.04
C SER A 63 4.55 -10.02 -6.36
N PHE A 64 3.57 -10.92 -6.19
CA PHE A 64 2.34 -10.62 -5.46
C PHE A 64 2.62 -10.18 -4.02
N LYS A 65 3.47 -10.93 -3.31
CA LYS A 65 3.77 -10.70 -1.89
C LYS A 65 4.38 -9.32 -1.65
N VAL A 66 5.37 -8.92 -2.46
CA VAL A 66 5.99 -7.59 -2.37
C VAL A 66 4.95 -6.50 -2.60
N GLN A 67 4.16 -6.59 -3.68
CA GLN A 67 3.14 -5.59 -4.01
C GLN A 67 2.05 -5.50 -2.92
N TYR A 68 1.61 -6.64 -2.40
CA TYR A 68 0.59 -6.69 -1.36
C TYR A 68 1.10 -6.10 -0.04
N ASP A 69 2.34 -6.40 0.33
CA ASP A 69 2.93 -5.91 1.58
C ASP A 69 3.11 -4.38 1.57
N ASP A 70 3.55 -3.81 0.44
CA ASP A 70 3.69 -2.36 0.24
C ASP A 70 2.34 -1.62 0.31
N LEU A 71 1.29 -2.23 -0.23
CA LEU A 71 -0.03 -1.59 -0.29
C LEU A 71 -0.85 -1.76 1.00
N ILE A 72 -0.81 -2.94 1.60
CA ILE A 72 -1.77 -3.34 2.64
C ILE A 72 -1.11 -3.77 3.94
N THR A 73 -0.12 -4.67 3.91
CA THR A 73 0.46 -5.24 5.14
C THR A 73 1.15 -4.16 5.97
N ASN A 74 1.95 -3.30 5.33
CA ASN A 74 2.70 -2.22 5.98
C ASN A 74 1.84 -1.00 6.32
N ASN A 75 0.57 -0.98 5.91
CA ASN A 75 -0.34 0.12 6.19
C ASN A 75 -0.90 0.04 7.62
N ILE A 76 -0.40 0.91 8.50
CA ILE A 76 -0.81 0.99 9.92
C ILE A 76 -2.25 1.48 10.13
N GLN A 77 -2.87 2.11 9.13
CA GLN A 77 -4.25 2.61 9.23
C GLN A 77 -5.29 1.50 8.96
N LEU A 78 -4.85 0.35 8.45
CA LEU A 78 -5.72 -0.78 8.18
C LEU A 78 -5.73 -1.74 9.38
N SER A 79 -6.92 -1.97 9.93
CA SER A 79 -7.15 -3.03 10.92
C SER A 79 -6.95 -4.41 10.31
N GLN A 80 -6.67 -5.40 11.14
CA GLN A 80 -6.44 -6.79 10.73
C GLN A 80 -7.56 -7.38 9.86
N SER A 81 -8.82 -7.12 10.20
CA SER A 81 -9.98 -7.58 9.43
C SER A 81 -10.04 -6.96 8.03
N LYS A 82 -9.60 -5.70 7.88
CA LYS A 82 -9.54 -5.02 6.57
C LYS A 82 -8.40 -5.60 5.73
N LYS A 83 -7.24 -5.84 6.35
CA LYS A 83 -6.12 -6.54 5.69
C LYS A 83 -6.54 -7.93 5.22
N LEU A 84 -7.27 -8.69 6.04
CA LEU A 84 -7.82 -9.99 5.64
C LEU A 84 -8.80 -9.88 4.46
N TYR A 85 -9.70 -8.90 4.50
CA TYR A 85 -10.66 -8.67 3.43
C TYR A 85 -9.97 -8.38 2.08
N TYR A 86 -8.99 -7.48 2.09
CA TYR A 86 -8.22 -7.17 0.87
C TYR A 86 -7.43 -8.38 0.39
N LEU A 87 -6.81 -9.13 1.30
CA LEU A 87 -6.08 -10.35 0.95
C LEU A 87 -6.99 -11.32 0.23
N ARG A 88 -8.15 -11.64 0.81
CA ARG A 88 -9.18 -12.51 0.19
C ARG A 88 -9.63 -12.02 -1.18
N SER A 89 -9.76 -10.71 -1.37
CA SER A 89 -10.14 -10.12 -2.66
C SER A 89 -9.08 -10.31 -3.74
N CYS A 90 -7.81 -10.39 -3.36
CA CYS A 90 -6.69 -10.63 -4.27
C CYS A 90 -6.53 -12.12 -4.64
N LEU A 91 -7.00 -13.04 -3.80
CA LEU A 91 -6.84 -14.47 -4.00
C LEU A 91 -7.90 -15.01 -4.98
N THR A 92 -7.44 -15.73 -5.98
CA THR A 92 -8.28 -16.40 -6.99
C THR A 92 -7.88 -17.87 -7.10
N HIS A 93 -8.73 -18.69 -7.75
CA HIS A 93 -8.49 -20.12 -8.01
C HIS A 93 -8.01 -20.87 -6.75
N ASP A 94 -6.91 -21.62 -6.84
CA ASP A 94 -6.37 -22.46 -5.77
C ASP A 94 -6.03 -21.66 -4.50
N ALA A 95 -5.60 -20.41 -4.67
CA ALA A 95 -5.27 -19.55 -3.53
C ALA A 95 -6.52 -19.10 -2.76
N ARG A 96 -7.68 -18.97 -3.45
CA ARG A 96 -8.96 -18.65 -2.81
C ARG A 96 -9.47 -19.81 -1.96
N ASP A 97 -9.32 -21.04 -2.46
CA ASP A 97 -9.75 -22.24 -1.73
C ASP A 97 -8.95 -22.40 -0.44
N LEU A 98 -7.64 -22.14 -0.48
CA LEU A 98 -6.81 -22.11 0.72
C LEU A 98 -7.32 -21.09 1.75
N SER A 99 -7.73 -19.91 1.27
CA SER A 99 -8.17 -18.81 2.12
C SER A 99 -9.42 -19.10 2.96
N SER A 100 -10.27 -20.00 2.49
CA SER A 100 -11.52 -20.36 3.18
C SER A 100 -11.30 -21.06 4.52
N ASN A 101 -10.08 -21.56 4.78
CA ASN A 101 -9.73 -22.26 6.02
C ASN A 101 -9.27 -21.34 7.16
N PHE A 102 -9.14 -20.03 6.91
CA PHE A 102 -8.52 -19.10 7.86
C PHE A 102 -9.37 -17.86 8.06
N ASP A 103 -9.71 -17.54 9.31
CA ASP A 103 -10.52 -16.36 9.69
C ASP A 103 -9.71 -15.15 10.15
N ASN A 104 -8.39 -15.29 10.24
CA ASN A 104 -7.47 -14.27 10.69
C ASN A 104 -6.42 -14.00 9.61
N PHE A 105 -5.90 -12.77 9.57
CA PHE A 105 -4.89 -12.39 8.58
C PHE A 105 -3.53 -13.06 8.83
N GLU A 106 -2.99 -13.09 10.06
CA GLU A 106 -1.70 -13.74 10.32
C GLU A 106 -1.68 -15.21 9.85
N PRO A 107 -2.61 -16.09 10.29
CA PRO A 107 -2.58 -17.49 9.90
C PRO A 107 -2.74 -17.71 8.40
N LEU A 108 -3.58 -16.90 7.73
CA LEU A 108 -3.73 -16.97 6.28
C LEU A 108 -2.44 -16.56 5.56
N CYS A 109 -1.83 -15.46 6.00
CA CYS A 109 -0.59 -14.93 5.42
C CYS A 109 0.56 -15.93 5.59
N GLU A 110 0.69 -16.52 6.78
CA GLU A 110 1.66 -17.56 7.07
C GLU A 110 1.43 -18.80 6.20
N ALA A 111 0.18 -19.28 6.10
CA ALA A 111 -0.15 -20.43 5.26
C ALA A 111 0.17 -20.19 3.77
N LEU A 112 -0.05 -18.96 3.27
CA LEU A 112 0.34 -18.58 1.92
C LEU A 112 1.87 -18.62 1.73
N ILE A 113 2.62 -18.07 2.68
CA ILE A 113 4.09 -18.10 2.67
C ILE A 113 4.57 -19.55 2.72
N THR A 114 4.14 -20.34 3.70
CA THR A 114 4.55 -21.75 3.84
C THR A 114 4.25 -22.57 2.59
N ARG A 115 3.12 -22.32 1.91
CA ARG A 115 2.74 -23.07 0.73
C ARG A 115 3.49 -22.62 -0.51
N TYR A 116 3.57 -21.31 -0.76
CA TYR A 116 4.01 -20.75 -2.04
C TYR A 116 5.42 -20.17 -2.03
N ASP A 117 5.99 -19.88 -0.86
CA ASP A 117 7.38 -19.43 -0.67
C ASP A 117 8.37 -20.62 -0.63
N ASN A 118 8.18 -21.58 -1.53
CA ASN A 118 9.05 -22.74 -1.66
C ASN A 118 9.89 -22.62 -2.94
N GLU A 119 10.99 -21.89 -2.84
CA GLU A 119 11.95 -21.67 -3.94
C GLU A 119 12.43 -22.99 -4.56
N ARG A 120 12.58 -24.06 -3.75
CA ARG A 120 12.95 -25.41 -4.23
C ARG A 120 11.92 -25.99 -5.20
N LEU A 121 10.64 -25.77 -4.95
CA LEU A 121 9.55 -26.30 -5.78
C LEU A 121 9.49 -25.56 -7.11
N ILE A 122 9.80 -24.25 -7.10
CA ILE A 122 9.94 -23.42 -8.31
C ILE A 122 11.08 -23.96 -9.18
N VAL A 123 12.25 -24.25 -8.57
CA VAL A 123 13.38 -24.86 -9.30
C VAL A 123 13.00 -26.23 -9.85
N GLU A 124 12.34 -27.10 -9.07
CA GLU A 124 11.89 -28.42 -9.56
C GLU A 124 10.91 -28.32 -10.74
N ILE A 125 9.96 -27.38 -10.70
CA ILE A 125 9.04 -27.13 -11.82
C ILE A 125 9.83 -26.71 -13.06
N HIS A 126 10.76 -25.77 -12.93
CA HIS A 126 11.59 -25.31 -14.05
C HIS A 126 12.47 -26.44 -14.60
N VAL A 127 13.14 -27.22 -13.75
CA VAL A 127 13.96 -28.38 -14.15
C VAL A 127 13.11 -29.43 -14.84
N HIS A 128 11.94 -29.76 -14.30
CA HIS A 128 11.02 -30.72 -14.92
C HIS A 128 10.54 -30.26 -16.30
N ASN A 129 10.22 -28.97 -16.43
CA ASN A 129 9.83 -28.39 -17.72
C ASN A 129 10.96 -28.50 -18.73
N ILE A 130 12.21 -28.16 -18.36
CA ILE A 130 13.38 -28.32 -19.24
C ILE A 130 13.58 -29.79 -19.65
N MET A 131 13.56 -30.72 -18.70
CA MET A 131 13.72 -32.16 -18.98
C MET A 131 12.62 -32.72 -19.88
N LYS A 132 11.40 -32.18 -19.81
CA LYS A 132 10.31 -32.54 -20.73
C LYS A 132 10.60 -32.13 -22.18
N PHE A 133 11.25 -30.99 -22.39
CA PHE A 133 11.60 -30.51 -23.73
C PHE A 133 12.81 -31.21 -24.35
N GLU A 134 13.64 -31.88 -23.55
CA GLU A 134 14.82 -32.63 -24.04
C GLU A 134 14.46 -33.99 -24.68
N LYS A 135 13.19 -34.42 -24.60
CA LYS A 135 12.74 -35.75 -25.05
C LYS A 135 12.18 -35.79 -26.48
N ILE A 136 12.60 -34.88 -27.36
CA ILE A 136 12.20 -34.79 -28.78
C ILE A 136 13.38 -35.17 -29.68
#